data_AF-A0A0X8VCC8-F1
#
_entry.id   AF-A0A0X8VCC8-F1
#
_cell.length_a   1.000
_cell.length_b   1.000
_cell.length_c   1.000
_cell.angle_alpha   90.00
_cell.angle_beta   90.00
_cell.angle_gamma   90.00
#
_symmetry.space_group_name_H-M   'P 1'
#
loop_
_entity.id
_entity.type
_entity.pdbx_description
1 polymer ?
#
loop_
_entity_poly.entity_id
_entity_poly.type
_entity_poly.pdbx_seq_one_letter_code
_entity_poly.pdbx_strand_id
1 'polypeptide(L)'
;MENLTVRNLEVIENEIIQLKEQTARNIILIGKALIEAKSQLNHGTWGIWLEEKFDFTQRTANKFMQLATTFNVSNSNSLSNLGQTKLFLLMDLPDEKRDAFIEENDIESITTRELKEKIKNVKNIINQDERDYNSYQVKVSELKEFPNHTKYFPNIVGEQYINFLRSIETSGVIESIIITQDKMIVSGHQRVRACKDLGIETIPARYFYYDKKGNDSYEKELFSWFCIGNCMCGQMDYYREAKKHLDEMK
;
A
#
# COMPACT_ATOMS: atom_id res chain seq x y z
N MET A 1 -19.48 -55.28 -6.62
CA MET A 1 -19.05 -54.06 -7.34
C MET A 1 -19.80 -52.91 -6.71
N GLU A 2 -19.12 -52.09 -5.91
CA GLU A 2 -19.71 -50.89 -5.33
C GLU A 2 -20.09 -49.92 -6.45
N ASN A 3 -21.37 -49.60 -6.51
CA ASN A 3 -21.91 -48.58 -7.40
C ASN A 3 -21.42 -47.23 -6.86
N LEU A 4 -20.33 -46.70 -7.44
CA LEU A 4 -19.88 -45.33 -7.18
C LEU A 4 -20.94 -44.38 -7.77
N THR A 5 -21.87 -43.95 -6.92
CA THR A 5 -22.80 -42.88 -7.25
C THR A 5 -21.99 -41.62 -7.47
N VAL A 6 -21.81 -41.22 -8.74
CA VAL A 6 -21.14 -39.98 -9.10
C VAL A 6 -21.87 -38.83 -8.42
N ARG A 7 -21.19 -38.19 -7.47
CA ARG A 7 -21.72 -37.05 -6.73
C ARG A 7 -21.93 -35.87 -7.68
N ASN A 8 -23.08 -35.22 -7.58
CA ASN A 8 -23.36 -33.99 -8.31
C ASN A 8 -22.31 -32.91 -7.95
N LEU A 9 -21.81 -32.20 -8.96
CA LEU A 9 -20.84 -31.11 -8.81
C LEU A 9 -21.34 -30.04 -7.84
N GLU A 10 -22.61 -29.67 -7.91
CA GLU A 10 -23.23 -28.67 -7.02
C GLU A 10 -23.18 -29.10 -5.54
N VAL A 11 -23.32 -30.40 -5.28
CA VAL A 11 -23.21 -30.96 -3.92
C VAL A 11 -21.77 -30.91 -3.41
N ILE A 12 -20.79 -31.17 -4.28
CA ILE A 12 -19.36 -31.03 -3.96
C ILE A 12 -19.00 -29.57 -3.69
N GLU A 13 -19.50 -28.65 -4.51
CA GLU A 13 -19.27 -27.21 -4.35
C GLU A 13 -19.81 -26.69 -3.01
N ASN A 14 -21.05 -27.04 -2.68
CA ASN A 14 -21.66 -26.65 -1.40
C ASN A 14 -20.92 -27.24 -0.20
N GLU A 15 -20.45 -28.49 -0.29
CA GLU A 15 -19.63 -29.10 0.78
C GLU A 15 -18.29 -28.35 0.96
N ILE A 16 -17.60 -28.00 -0.13
CA ILE A 16 -16.36 -27.22 -0.07
C ILE A 16 -16.60 -25.86 0.57
N ILE A 17 -17.71 -25.20 0.23
CA ILE A 17 -18.09 -23.92 0.85
C ILE A 17 -18.28 -24.11 2.36
N GLN A 18 -19.10 -25.08 2.77
CA GLN A 18 -19.36 -25.36 4.19
C GLN A 18 -18.09 -25.70 4.99
N LEU A 19 -17.19 -26.51 4.42
CA LEU A 19 -15.91 -26.83 5.07
C LEU A 19 -15.03 -25.60 5.28
N LYS A 20 -15.04 -24.65 4.33
CA LYS A 20 -14.30 -23.39 4.45
C LYS A 20 -14.88 -22.48 5.54
N GLU A 21 -16.21 -22.41 5.64
CA GLU A 21 -16.90 -21.64 6.70
C GLU A 21 -16.62 -22.25 8.08
N GLN A 22 -16.73 -23.57 8.20
CA GLN A 22 -16.44 -24.27 9.45
C GLN A 22 -14.98 -24.07 9.89
N THR A 23 -14.04 -24.08 8.94
CA THR A 23 -12.62 -23.83 9.22
C THR A 23 -12.41 -22.42 9.78
N ALA A 24 -13.04 -21.40 9.18
CA ALA A 24 -12.97 -20.02 9.68
C ALA A 24 -13.54 -19.89 11.10
N ARG A 25 -14.70 -20.50 11.37
CA ARG A 25 -15.29 -20.55 12.71
C ARG A 25 -14.37 -21.23 13.72
N ASN A 26 -13.80 -22.37 13.36
CA ASN A 26 -12.88 -23.12 14.23
C ASN A 26 -11.65 -22.28 14.60
N ILE A 27 -11.11 -21.49 13.68
CA ILE A 27 -9.97 -20.61 13.95
C ILE A 27 -10.31 -19.54 14.99
N ILE A 28 -11.49 -18.92 14.90
CA ILE A 28 -11.96 -17.94 15.88
C ILE A 28 -12.13 -18.60 17.26
N LEU A 29 -12.70 -19.82 17.30
CA LEU A 29 -12.86 -20.58 18.54
C LEU A 29 -11.50 -20.96 19.16
N ILE A 30 -10.54 -21.39 18.35
CA ILE A 30 -9.15 -21.63 18.80
C ILE A 30 -8.57 -20.34 19.40
N GLY A 31 -8.77 -19.19 18.74
CA GLY A 31 -8.35 -17.90 19.27
C GLY A 31 -8.90 -17.59 20.66
N LYS A 32 -10.19 -17.86 20.90
CA LYS A 32 -10.83 -17.69 22.21
C LYS A 32 -10.21 -18.61 23.27
N ALA A 33 -10.03 -19.89 22.94
CA ALA A 33 -9.40 -20.85 23.83
C ALA A 33 -7.95 -20.47 24.16
N LEU A 34 -7.21 -19.92 23.19
CA LEU A 34 -5.86 -19.41 23.40
C LEU A 34 -5.82 -18.19 24.33
N ILE A 35 -6.80 -17.28 24.22
CA ILE A 35 -6.93 -16.13 25.15
C ILE A 35 -7.20 -16.62 26.57
N GLU A 36 -8.11 -17.59 26.73
CA GLU A 36 -8.42 -18.20 28.02
C GLU A 36 -7.22 -18.94 28.61
N ALA A 37 -6.51 -19.75 27.82
CA ALA A 37 -5.32 -20.45 28.28
C ALA A 37 -4.21 -19.47 28.70
N LYS A 38 -4.00 -18.39 27.93
CA LYS A 38 -2.97 -17.39 28.23
C LYS A 38 -3.24 -16.65 29.55
N SER A 39 -4.49 -16.46 29.95
CA SER A 39 -4.82 -15.78 31.23
C SER A 39 -4.56 -16.67 32.45
N GLN A 40 -4.47 -17.99 32.27
CA GLN A 40 -4.18 -18.97 33.33
C GLN A 40 -2.68 -19.25 33.48
N LEU A 41 -1.85 -18.83 32.52
CA LEU A 41 -0.41 -19.10 32.51
C LEU A 41 0.39 -17.96 33.16
N ASN A 42 1.46 -18.35 33.88
CA ASN A 42 2.39 -17.39 34.47
C ASN A 42 3.19 -16.67 33.38
N HIS A 43 3.59 -15.42 33.66
CA HIS A 43 4.44 -14.63 32.76
C HIS A 43 5.69 -15.42 32.33
N GLY A 44 6.01 -15.38 31.03
CA GLY A 44 7.18 -16.05 30.45
C GLY A 44 6.98 -17.51 30.03
N THR A 45 5.90 -18.19 30.45
CA THR A 45 5.67 -19.62 30.12
C THR A 45 4.89 -19.85 28.83
N TRP A 46 4.23 -18.81 28.31
CA TRP A 46 3.37 -18.88 27.12
C TRP A 46 4.03 -19.46 25.87
N GLY A 47 5.26 -19.03 25.56
CA GLY A 47 5.98 -19.49 24.36
C GLY A 47 6.30 -20.98 24.43
N ILE A 48 6.82 -21.44 25.57
CA ILE A 48 7.18 -22.83 25.81
C ILE A 48 5.93 -23.72 25.74
N TRP A 49 4.84 -23.30 26.39
CA TRP A 49 3.58 -24.05 26.37
C TRP A 49 3.02 -24.24 24.97
N LEU A 50 3.13 -23.23 24.10
CA LEU A 50 2.69 -23.35 22.71
C LEU A 50 3.53 -24.35 21.92
N GLU A 51 4.86 -24.24 22.01
CA GLU A 51 5.80 -25.09 21.27
C GLU A 51 5.68 -26.57 21.68
N GLU A 52 5.41 -26.85 22.96
CA GLU A 52 5.28 -28.23 23.45
C GLU A 52 3.92 -28.88 23.17
N LYS A 53 2.84 -28.08 23.04
CA LYS A 53 1.46 -28.60 22.98
C LYS A 53 0.82 -28.52 21.61
N PHE A 54 1.33 -27.68 20.70
CA PHE A 54 0.68 -27.42 19.43
C PHE A 54 1.67 -27.30 18.27
N ASP A 55 1.26 -27.80 17.09
CA ASP A 55 2.04 -27.71 15.85
C ASP A 55 1.89 -26.35 15.14
N PHE A 56 1.88 -25.25 15.89
CA PHE A 56 1.85 -23.90 15.32
C PHE A 56 2.65 -22.88 16.11
N THR A 57 3.21 -21.91 15.38
CA THR A 57 4.05 -20.86 15.97
C THR A 57 3.27 -19.90 16.87
N GLN A 58 3.98 -19.23 17.78
CA GLN A 58 3.43 -18.11 18.56
C GLN A 58 2.81 -17.01 17.69
N ARG A 59 3.39 -16.76 16.49
CA ARG A 59 2.83 -15.82 15.51
C ARG A 59 1.46 -16.26 15.03
N THR A 60 1.27 -17.55 14.75
CA THR A 60 -0.02 -18.12 14.35
C THR A 60 -1.04 -18.03 15.50
N ALA A 61 -0.63 -18.40 16.71
CA ALA A 61 -1.47 -18.30 17.90
C ALA A 61 -1.98 -16.85 18.12
N ASN A 62 -1.07 -15.87 18.04
CA ASN A 62 -1.42 -14.45 18.18
C ASN A 62 -2.42 -14.00 17.11
N LYS A 63 -2.26 -14.45 15.86
CA LYS A 63 -3.21 -14.15 14.78
C LYS A 63 -4.61 -14.73 15.06
N PHE A 64 -4.70 -15.94 15.58
CA PHE A 64 -5.99 -16.54 15.95
C PHE A 64 -6.64 -15.79 17.11
N MET A 65 -5.87 -15.45 18.14
CA MET A 65 -6.36 -14.63 19.26
C MET A 65 -6.87 -13.26 18.78
N GLN A 66 -6.14 -12.61 17.87
CA GLN A 66 -6.55 -11.34 17.28
C GLN A 66 -7.88 -11.47 16.53
N LEU A 67 -8.05 -12.53 15.72
CA LEU A 67 -9.34 -12.81 15.07
C LEU A 67 -10.48 -12.96 16.10
N ALA A 68 -10.22 -13.63 17.22
CA ALA A 68 -11.20 -13.82 18.27
C ALA A 68 -11.60 -12.54 19.00
N THR A 69 -10.66 -11.60 19.19
CA THR A 69 -10.94 -10.30 19.79
C THR A 69 -11.66 -9.36 18.82
N THR A 70 -11.28 -9.38 17.54
CA THR A 70 -11.83 -8.50 16.51
C THR A 70 -13.23 -8.92 16.08
N PHE A 71 -13.45 -10.22 15.84
CA PHE A 71 -14.72 -10.75 15.36
C PHE A 71 -15.44 -11.45 16.51
N ASN A 72 -16.00 -10.67 17.44
CA ASN A 72 -16.75 -11.25 18.55
C ASN A 72 -18.01 -11.96 17.99
N VAL A 73 -18.07 -13.27 18.18
CA VAL A 73 -19.06 -14.21 17.58
C VAL A 73 -20.51 -13.77 17.76
N SER A 74 -20.81 -12.94 18.76
CA SER A 74 -22.17 -12.52 19.10
C SER A 74 -22.81 -11.51 18.13
N ASN A 75 -22.03 -10.82 17.27
CA ASN A 75 -22.56 -9.81 16.32
C ASN A 75 -22.13 -10.03 14.85
N SER A 76 -21.55 -11.17 14.49
CA SER A 76 -20.87 -11.35 13.18
C SER A 76 -21.12 -12.70 12.50
N ASN A 77 -22.36 -13.19 12.50
CA ASN A 77 -22.74 -14.40 11.74
C ASN A 77 -22.32 -14.31 10.25
N SER A 78 -22.33 -13.11 9.67
CA SER A 78 -21.91 -12.80 8.30
C SER A 78 -20.40 -13.04 8.06
N LEU A 79 -19.52 -12.55 8.95
CA LEU A 79 -18.07 -12.57 8.70
C LEU A 79 -17.44 -13.95 8.91
N SER A 80 -18.09 -14.82 9.71
CA SER A 80 -17.63 -16.20 9.92
C SER A 80 -17.68 -17.06 8.65
N ASN A 81 -18.45 -16.63 7.64
CA ASN A 81 -18.65 -17.36 6.39
C ASN A 81 -17.62 -16.96 5.30
N LEU A 82 -16.75 -15.98 5.56
CA LEU A 82 -15.80 -15.43 4.59
C LEU A 82 -14.62 -16.38 4.27
N GLY A 83 -14.40 -17.41 5.09
CA GLY A 83 -13.25 -18.30 5.00
C GLY A 83 -11.96 -17.68 5.55
N GLN A 84 -11.02 -18.54 5.95
CA GLN A 84 -9.77 -18.19 6.64
C GLN A 84 -8.97 -17.06 5.96
N THR A 85 -8.81 -17.14 4.63
CA THR A 85 -7.96 -16.20 3.89
C THR A 85 -8.49 -14.78 3.90
N LYS A 86 -9.81 -14.59 3.75
CA LYS A 86 -10.43 -13.26 3.75
C LYS A 86 -10.33 -12.63 5.15
N LEU A 87 -10.53 -13.42 6.20
CA LEU A 87 -10.37 -12.95 7.59
C LEU A 87 -8.96 -12.43 7.87
N PHE A 88 -7.93 -13.16 7.44
CA PHE A 88 -6.54 -12.69 7.58
C PHE A 88 -6.27 -11.42 6.80
N LEU A 89 -6.84 -11.28 5.61
CA LEU A 89 -6.72 -10.07 4.80
C LEU A 89 -7.42 -8.86 5.43
N LEU A 90 -8.53 -9.04 6.16
CA LEU A 90 -9.18 -7.93 6.84
C LEU A 90 -8.39 -7.43 8.07
N MET A 91 -7.66 -8.30 8.76
CA MET A 91 -6.78 -7.91 9.87
C MET A 91 -5.59 -7.04 9.44
N ASP A 92 -5.29 -7.07 8.16
CA ASP A 92 -4.23 -6.28 7.55
C ASP A 92 -4.60 -4.77 7.50
N LEU A 93 -5.85 -4.40 7.79
CA LEU A 93 -6.33 -3.02 7.95
C LEU A 93 -6.41 -2.61 9.44
N PRO A 94 -6.16 -1.33 9.77
CA PRO A 94 -6.45 -0.77 11.10
C PRO A 94 -7.92 -0.92 11.48
N ASP A 95 -8.22 -1.04 12.78
CA ASP A 95 -9.57 -1.30 13.29
C ASP A 95 -10.60 -0.28 12.75
N GLU A 96 -10.28 1.01 12.86
CA GLU A 96 -11.13 2.13 12.42
C GLU A 96 -11.46 2.10 10.92
N LYS A 97 -10.53 1.63 10.08
CA LYS A 97 -10.72 1.55 8.62
C LYS A 97 -11.34 0.24 8.18
N ARG A 98 -11.20 -0.82 9.00
CA ARG A 98 -11.73 -2.16 8.69
C ARG A 98 -13.26 -2.16 8.70
N ASP A 99 -13.87 -1.50 9.68
CA ASP A 99 -15.34 -1.49 9.81
C ASP A 99 -15.98 -0.74 8.64
N ALA A 100 -15.48 0.46 8.30
CA ALA A 100 -15.91 1.19 7.10
C ALA A 100 -15.68 0.38 5.81
N PHE A 101 -14.55 -0.33 5.70
CA PHE A 101 -14.25 -1.16 4.54
C PHE A 101 -15.23 -2.34 4.38
N ILE A 102 -15.66 -2.95 5.50
CA ILE A 102 -16.65 -4.02 5.51
C ILE A 102 -18.04 -3.49 5.14
N GLU A 103 -18.41 -2.29 5.58
CA GLU A 103 -19.71 -1.68 5.23
C GLU A 103 -19.79 -1.27 3.76
N GLU A 104 -18.70 -0.72 3.20
CA GLU A 104 -18.66 -0.24 1.81
C GLU A 104 -18.53 -1.36 0.77
N ASN A 105 -18.15 -2.57 1.17
CA ASN A 105 -17.86 -3.67 0.27
C ASN A 105 -18.61 -4.93 0.66
N ASP A 106 -19.25 -5.57 -0.31
CA ASP A 106 -19.80 -6.91 -0.12
C ASP A 106 -18.66 -7.95 -0.06
N ILE A 107 -18.08 -8.12 1.13
CA ILE A 107 -16.92 -8.99 1.35
C ILE A 107 -17.27 -10.46 1.09
N GLU A 108 -18.55 -10.85 1.21
CA GLU A 108 -19.02 -12.21 1.02
C GLU A 108 -18.95 -12.60 -0.46
N SER A 109 -19.45 -11.76 -1.37
CA SER A 109 -19.51 -12.06 -2.81
C SER A 109 -18.18 -11.89 -3.54
N ILE A 110 -17.32 -10.94 -3.14
CA ILE A 110 -16.09 -10.67 -3.88
C ILE A 110 -15.06 -11.82 -3.79
N THR A 111 -14.25 -11.97 -4.83
CA THR A 111 -13.19 -13.00 -4.81
C THR A 111 -12.05 -12.61 -3.87
N THR A 112 -11.26 -13.60 -3.42
CA THR A 112 -10.06 -13.32 -2.59
C THR A 112 -9.07 -12.42 -3.33
N ARG A 113 -8.96 -12.56 -4.65
CA ARG A 113 -8.09 -11.72 -5.48
C ARG A 113 -8.55 -10.27 -5.50
N GLU A 114 -9.85 -10.06 -5.69
CA GLU A 114 -10.45 -8.73 -5.68
C GLU A 114 -10.33 -8.08 -4.30
N LEU A 115 -10.58 -8.84 -3.22
CA LEU A 115 -10.38 -8.37 -1.85
C LEU A 115 -8.92 -7.93 -1.61
N LYS A 116 -7.93 -8.67 -2.11
CA LYS A 116 -6.51 -8.28 -2.01
C LYS A 116 -6.22 -6.95 -2.72
N GLU A 117 -6.74 -6.75 -3.93
CA GLU A 117 -6.54 -5.49 -4.65
C GLU A 117 -7.23 -4.32 -3.94
N LYS A 118 -8.46 -4.51 -3.45
CA LYS A 118 -9.17 -3.50 -2.67
C LYS A 118 -8.41 -3.12 -1.39
N ILE A 119 -7.94 -4.10 -0.62
CA ILE A 119 -7.13 -3.84 0.59
C ILE A 119 -5.81 -3.18 0.26
N LYS A 120 -5.15 -3.58 -0.84
CA LYS A 120 -3.92 -2.93 -1.30
C LYS A 120 -4.16 -1.46 -1.63
N ASN A 121 -5.27 -1.14 -2.30
CA ASN A 121 -5.64 0.25 -2.57
C ASN A 121 -5.92 1.02 -1.28
N VAL A 122 -6.66 0.44 -0.32
CA VAL A 122 -6.89 1.06 0.99
C VAL A 122 -5.60 1.23 1.77
N LYS A 123 -4.67 0.28 1.75
CA LYS A 123 -3.34 0.41 2.36
C LYS A 123 -2.50 1.49 1.71
N ASN A 124 -2.52 1.59 0.38
CA ASN A 124 -1.86 2.68 -0.34
C ASN A 124 -2.46 4.03 0.05
N ILE A 125 -3.77 4.09 0.26
CA ILE A 125 -4.50 5.27 0.75
C ILE A 125 -4.15 5.58 2.22
N ILE A 126 -4.08 4.58 3.10
CA ILE A 126 -3.72 4.76 4.52
C ILE A 126 -2.28 5.26 4.65
N ASN A 127 -1.38 4.74 3.81
CA ASN A 127 0.00 5.21 3.71
C ASN A 127 0.12 6.64 3.14
N GLN A 128 -0.99 7.28 2.75
CA GLN A 128 -1.05 8.68 2.32
C GLN A 128 -1.61 9.63 3.40
N ASP A 129 -2.08 9.16 4.56
CA ASP A 129 -2.65 10.03 5.60
C ASP A 129 -1.57 10.65 6.54
N GLU A 130 -0.30 10.23 6.47
CA GLU A 130 0.82 10.87 7.17
C GLU A 130 1.91 11.32 6.18
N ARG A 131 2.29 12.61 6.27
CA ARG A 131 3.35 13.17 5.43
C ARG A 131 4.69 12.57 5.85
N ASP A 132 5.28 11.78 4.96
CA ASP A 132 6.61 11.21 5.16
C ASP A 132 7.69 12.25 4.88
N TYR A 133 8.39 12.68 5.93
CA TYR A 133 9.50 13.63 5.84
C TYR A 133 10.86 12.95 5.61
N ASN A 134 10.92 11.62 5.60
CA ASN A 134 12.16 10.90 5.40
C ASN A 134 12.65 11.01 3.96
N SER A 135 13.97 10.97 3.80
CA SER A 135 14.64 10.88 2.50
C SER A 135 15.20 9.47 2.31
N TYR A 136 14.98 8.90 1.13
CA TYR A 136 15.37 7.54 0.77
C TYR A 136 16.33 7.57 -0.41
N GLN A 137 17.34 6.71 -0.39
CA GLN A 137 18.18 6.49 -1.57
C GLN A 137 17.45 5.56 -2.54
N VAL A 138 17.13 6.08 -3.73
CA VAL A 138 16.38 5.34 -4.76
C VAL A 138 17.26 5.14 -5.99
N LYS A 139 17.19 3.96 -6.60
CA LYS A 139 17.95 3.67 -7.83
C LYS A 139 17.44 4.53 -8.97
N VAL A 140 18.36 5.24 -9.62
CA VAL A 140 18.08 6.14 -10.74
C VAL A 140 17.46 5.39 -11.93
N SER A 141 17.82 4.12 -12.11
CA SER A 141 17.29 3.24 -13.17
C SER A 141 15.82 2.87 -13.02
N GLU A 142 15.26 2.98 -11.80
CA GLU A 142 13.87 2.60 -11.51
C GLU A 142 12.89 3.78 -11.67
N LEU A 143 13.42 4.99 -11.87
CA LEU A 143 12.63 6.22 -11.96
C LEU A 143 11.98 6.39 -13.33
N LYS A 144 10.68 6.71 -13.31
CA LYS A 144 9.87 6.98 -14.50
C LYS A 144 9.66 8.48 -14.65
N GLU A 145 9.69 8.97 -15.88
CA GLU A 145 9.46 10.39 -16.16
C GLU A 145 7.98 10.75 -16.01
N PHE A 146 7.71 11.99 -15.60
CA PHE A 146 6.36 12.53 -15.66
C PHE A 146 5.91 12.65 -17.12
N PRO A 147 4.68 12.20 -17.48
CA PRO A 147 4.21 12.27 -18.86
C PRO A 147 4.30 13.67 -19.44
N ASN A 148 4.89 13.79 -20.64
CA ASN A 148 5.06 15.05 -21.36
C ASN A 148 5.76 16.17 -20.56
N HIS A 149 6.65 15.85 -19.60
CA HIS A 149 7.29 16.87 -18.75
C HIS A 149 8.00 17.97 -19.53
N THR A 150 8.66 17.60 -20.64
CA THR A 150 9.41 18.54 -21.50
C THR A 150 8.51 19.53 -22.24
N LYS A 151 7.21 19.23 -22.39
CA LYS A 151 6.23 20.17 -22.95
C LYS A 151 6.08 21.40 -22.05
N TYR A 152 6.06 21.17 -20.74
CA TYR A 152 5.87 22.23 -19.76
C TYR A 152 7.20 22.84 -19.34
N PHE A 153 8.21 22.03 -19.08
CA PHE A 153 9.53 22.49 -18.63
C PHE A 153 10.63 21.85 -19.50
N PRO A 154 11.16 22.59 -20.49
CA PRO A 154 12.15 22.03 -21.40
C PRO A 154 13.47 21.71 -20.67
N ASN A 155 14.21 20.79 -21.27
CA ASN A 155 15.51 20.37 -20.77
C ASN A 155 16.53 21.52 -20.80
N ILE A 156 17.35 21.61 -19.75
CA ILE A 156 18.56 22.45 -19.77
C ILE A 156 19.53 21.86 -20.80
N VAL A 157 20.14 22.71 -21.61
CA VAL A 157 21.07 22.32 -22.67
C VAL A 157 22.31 23.22 -22.66
N GLY A 158 23.35 22.81 -23.39
CA GLY A 158 24.57 23.60 -23.60
C GLY A 158 25.34 23.88 -22.32
N GLU A 159 25.96 25.06 -22.24
CA GLU A 159 26.82 25.47 -21.12
C GLU A 159 26.09 25.44 -19.77
N GLN A 160 24.81 25.82 -19.75
CA GLN A 160 24.00 25.76 -18.52
C GLN A 160 23.91 24.34 -17.97
N TYR A 161 23.75 23.35 -18.85
CA TYR A 161 23.69 21.94 -18.42
C TYR A 161 25.06 21.45 -17.94
N ILE A 162 26.15 21.84 -18.61
CA ILE A 162 27.51 21.50 -18.17
C ILE A 162 27.79 22.05 -16.77
N ASN A 163 27.41 23.31 -16.51
CA ASN A 163 27.57 23.91 -15.19
C ASN A 163 26.71 23.21 -14.13
N PHE A 164 25.52 22.75 -14.51
CA PHE A 164 24.66 21.96 -13.63
C PHE A 164 25.28 20.59 -13.30
N LEU A 165 25.84 19.87 -14.28
CA LEU A 165 26.55 18.61 -14.06
C LEU A 165 27.72 18.79 -13.07
N ARG A 166 28.56 19.81 -13.28
CA ARG A 166 29.67 20.14 -12.38
C ARG A 166 29.20 20.41 -10.95
N SER A 167 28.06 21.09 -10.79
CA SER A 167 27.47 21.32 -9.48
C SER A 167 27.08 20.02 -8.78
N ILE A 168 26.54 19.04 -9.52
CA ILE A 168 26.17 17.73 -8.98
C ILE A 168 27.43 16.91 -8.66
N GLU A 169 28.47 16.95 -9.49
CA GLU A 169 29.74 16.27 -9.18
C GLU A 169 30.41 16.84 -7.93
N THR A 170 30.36 18.17 -7.76
CA THR A 170 31.05 18.85 -6.64
C THR A 170 30.31 18.71 -5.32
N SER A 171 28.97 18.83 -5.35
CA SER A 171 28.16 18.98 -4.13
C SER A 171 27.14 17.86 -3.94
N GLY A 172 27.01 16.94 -4.91
CA GLY A 172 25.95 15.95 -4.95
C GLY A 172 24.57 16.56 -5.20
N VAL A 173 23.55 15.71 -5.09
CA VAL A 173 22.15 16.15 -5.10
C VAL A 173 21.77 16.62 -3.70
N ILE A 174 21.77 17.94 -3.49
CA ILE A 174 21.44 18.56 -2.20
C ILE A 174 19.93 18.47 -1.92
N GLU A 175 19.10 18.85 -2.90
CA GLU A 175 17.64 18.79 -2.77
C GLU A 175 17.12 17.44 -3.26
N SER A 176 16.43 16.72 -2.39
CA SER A 176 15.82 15.43 -2.73
C SER A 176 14.85 15.58 -3.91
N ILE A 177 14.76 14.56 -4.75
CA ILE A 177 13.68 14.49 -5.74
C ILE A 177 12.36 14.16 -5.06
N ILE A 178 11.24 14.47 -5.71
CA ILE A 178 9.90 14.07 -5.23
C ILE A 178 9.38 13.04 -6.21
N ILE A 179 8.93 11.90 -5.69
CA ILE A 179 8.43 10.79 -6.50
C ILE A 179 7.10 10.26 -5.98
N THR A 180 6.28 9.71 -6.86
CA THR A 180 5.14 8.89 -6.45
C THR A 180 5.60 7.53 -5.93
N GLN A 181 4.69 6.78 -5.31
CA GLN A 181 4.94 5.41 -4.84
C GLN A 181 5.38 4.47 -5.98
N ASP A 182 4.86 4.68 -7.19
CA ASP A 182 5.22 3.91 -8.38
C ASP A 182 6.48 4.43 -9.11
N LYS A 183 7.27 5.26 -8.43
CA LYS A 183 8.58 5.80 -8.86
C LYS A 183 8.52 6.79 -10.03
N MET A 184 7.37 7.41 -10.28
CA MET A 184 7.27 8.53 -11.21
C MET A 184 7.84 9.79 -10.57
N ILE A 185 8.67 10.51 -11.32
CA ILE A 185 9.28 11.77 -10.88
C ILE A 185 8.21 12.86 -10.90
N VAL A 186 7.95 13.49 -9.76
CA VAL A 186 7.10 14.68 -9.65
C VAL A 186 7.97 15.93 -9.73
N SER A 187 9.11 15.96 -9.03
CA SER A 187 10.08 17.06 -9.07
C SER A 187 11.51 16.52 -9.17
N GLY A 188 12.34 17.23 -9.95
CA GLY A 188 13.77 16.96 -10.04
C GLY A 188 14.19 16.22 -11.31
N HIS A 189 13.46 16.35 -12.42
CA HIS A 189 13.78 15.71 -13.71
C HIS A 189 15.22 15.98 -14.16
N GLN A 190 15.70 17.23 -14.07
CA GLN A 190 17.07 17.56 -14.44
C GLN A 190 18.10 16.91 -13.52
N ARG A 191 17.82 16.75 -12.21
CA ARG A 191 18.72 16.07 -11.26
C ARG A 191 18.83 14.59 -11.58
N VAL A 192 17.70 13.94 -11.88
CA VAL A 192 17.68 12.54 -12.32
C VAL A 192 18.45 12.36 -13.62
N ARG A 193 18.23 13.23 -14.60
CA ARG A 193 18.96 13.24 -15.87
C ARG A 193 20.47 13.42 -15.65
N ALA A 194 20.87 14.39 -14.83
CA ALA A 194 22.28 14.61 -14.47
C ALA A 194 22.89 13.38 -13.79
N CYS A 195 22.18 12.73 -12.86
CA CYS A 195 22.67 11.50 -12.23
C CYS A 195 22.84 10.36 -13.24
N LYS A 196 21.94 10.21 -14.22
CA LYS A 196 22.08 9.25 -15.32
C LYS A 196 23.35 9.54 -16.14
N ASP A 197 23.53 10.79 -16.53
CA ASP A 197 24.66 11.21 -17.37
C ASP A 197 26.01 11.10 -16.64
N LEU A 198 26.03 11.26 -15.31
CA LEU A 198 27.20 11.10 -14.45
C LEU A 198 27.43 9.66 -13.95
N GLY A 199 26.55 8.71 -14.27
CA GLY A 199 26.65 7.33 -13.80
C GLY A 199 26.40 7.15 -12.30
N ILE A 200 25.68 8.07 -11.66
CA ILE A 200 25.30 7.97 -10.24
C ILE A 200 24.13 6.98 -10.11
N GLU A 201 24.34 5.91 -9.32
CA GLU A 201 23.37 4.81 -9.21
C GLU A 201 22.13 5.15 -8.38
N THR A 202 22.29 5.95 -7.32
CA THR A 202 21.21 6.28 -6.37
C THR A 202 21.09 7.78 -6.15
N ILE A 203 19.85 8.23 -5.98
CA ILE A 203 19.52 9.64 -5.73
C ILE A 203 18.59 9.75 -4.51
N PRO A 204 18.78 10.75 -3.62
CA PRO A 204 17.89 10.97 -2.50
C PRO A 204 16.51 11.43 -2.99
N ALA A 205 15.46 10.77 -2.49
CA ALA A 205 14.07 10.98 -2.89
C ALA A 205 13.14 11.03 -1.68
N ARG A 206 12.10 11.84 -1.79
CA ARG A 206 10.95 11.88 -0.88
C ARG A 206 9.69 11.44 -1.63
N TYR A 207 8.75 10.83 -0.91
CA TYR A 207 7.47 10.48 -1.51
C TYR A 207 6.54 11.69 -1.57
N PHE A 208 5.87 11.83 -2.70
CA PHE A 208 4.77 12.77 -2.88
C PHE A 208 3.67 12.47 -1.85
N TYR A 209 3.19 13.53 -1.22
CA TYR A 209 2.11 13.49 -0.25
C TYR A 209 0.91 14.24 -0.82
N TYR A 210 -0.24 13.57 -0.85
CA TYR A 210 -1.51 14.15 -1.27
C TYR A 210 -2.33 14.48 -0.03
N ASP A 211 -2.60 15.77 0.19
CA ASP A 211 -3.45 16.21 1.30
C ASP A 211 -4.92 16.04 0.92
N LYS A 212 -5.54 14.97 1.39
CA LYS A 212 -6.97 14.70 1.17
C LYS A 212 -7.91 15.74 1.76
N LYS A 213 -7.43 16.63 2.63
CA LYS A 213 -8.23 17.77 3.11
C LYS A 213 -8.31 18.91 2.08
N GLY A 214 -7.48 18.87 1.04
CA GLY A 214 -7.60 19.73 -0.12
C GLY A 214 -8.86 19.38 -0.92
N ASN A 215 -9.51 20.39 -1.50
CA ASN A 215 -10.68 20.20 -2.37
C ASN A 215 -10.30 19.77 -3.80
N ASP A 216 -9.02 19.69 -4.12
CA ASP A 216 -8.50 19.38 -5.45
C ASP A 216 -8.27 17.87 -5.62
N SER A 217 -8.44 17.36 -6.84
CA SER A 217 -8.20 15.94 -7.17
C SER A 217 -6.72 15.55 -7.01
N TYR A 218 -6.45 14.25 -6.84
CA TYR A 218 -5.09 13.72 -6.73
C TYR A 218 -4.24 14.11 -7.95
N GLU A 219 -4.81 14.00 -9.14
CA GLU A 219 -4.17 14.33 -10.41
C GLU A 219 -3.82 15.82 -10.48
N LYS A 220 -4.72 16.68 -10.00
CA LYS A 220 -4.52 18.12 -9.98
C LYS A 220 -3.44 18.53 -8.99
N GLU A 221 -3.46 18.00 -7.77
CA GLU A 221 -2.40 18.22 -6.77
C GLU A 221 -1.04 17.71 -7.28
N LEU A 222 -1.03 16.50 -7.85
CA LEU A 222 0.19 15.92 -8.42
C LEU A 222 0.78 16.82 -9.53
N PHE A 223 -0.06 17.32 -10.44
CA PHE A 223 0.36 18.23 -11.50
C PHE A 223 0.77 19.61 -10.96
N SER A 224 0.12 20.11 -9.91
CA SER A 224 0.50 21.34 -9.21
C SER A 224 1.92 21.24 -8.63
N TRP A 225 2.22 20.14 -7.92
CA TRP A 225 3.56 19.88 -7.40
C TRP A 225 4.60 19.71 -8.51
N PHE A 226 4.23 19.08 -9.63
CA PHE A 226 5.07 19.03 -10.81
C PHE A 226 5.38 20.45 -11.34
N CYS A 227 4.39 21.32 -11.47
CA CYS A 227 4.57 22.69 -11.94
C CYS A 227 5.50 23.50 -11.01
N ILE A 228 5.26 23.45 -9.71
CA ILE A 228 6.04 24.19 -8.71
C ILE A 228 7.46 23.64 -8.63
N GLY A 229 7.60 22.32 -8.61
CA GLY A 229 8.87 21.64 -8.36
C GLY A 229 9.82 21.59 -9.56
N ASN A 230 9.38 21.96 -10.78
CA ASN A 230 10.22 22.00 -11.97
C ASN A 230 10.37 23.40 -12.58
N CYS A 231 9.66 24.41 -12.06
CA CYS A 231 9.85 25.79 -12.48
C CYS A 231 11.18 26.35 -11.96
N MET A 232 12.15 26.55 -12.85
CA MET A 232 13.42 27.17 -12.50
C MET A 232 13.35 28.70 -12.55
N CYS A 233 14.35 29.36 -11.94
CA CYS A 233 14.48 30.81 -12.06
C CYS A 233 14.53 31.21 -13.54
N GLY A 234 13.69 32.19 -13.93
CA GLY A 234 13.57 32.63 -15.33
C GLY A 234 12.60 31.81 -16.20
N GLN A 235 11.97 30.76 -15.68
CA GLN A 235 11.01 29.92 -16.43
C GLN A 235 9.54 30.26 -16.12
N MET A 236 9.23 31.50 -15.72
CA MET A 236 7.87 31.88 -15.34
C MET A 236 6.85 31.77 -16.48
N ASP A 237 7.29 31.93 -17.73
CA ASP A 237 6.39 31.79 -18.89
C ASP A 237 5.95 30.34 -19.09
N TYR A 238 6.87 29.38 -18.93
CA TYR A 238 6.58 27.95 -18.90
C TYR A 238 5.61 27.59 -17.77
N TYR A 239 5.85 28.12 -16.57
CA TYR A 239 4.93 27.93 -15.45
C TYR A 239 3.54 28.50 -15.72
N ARG A 240 3.43 29.68 -16.33
CA ARG A 240 2.13 30.27 -16.72
C ARG A 240 1.38 29.39 -17.71
N GLU A 241 2.08 28.80 -18.68
CA GLU A 241 1.47 27.87 -19.64
C GLU A 241 1.01 26.58 -18.96
N ALA A 242 1.85 25.99 -18.11
CA ALA A 242 1.48 24.81 -17.32
C ALA A 242 0.30 25.10 -16.39
N LYS A 243 0.26 26.29 -15.78
CA LYS A 243 -0.82 26.72 -14.91
C LYS A 243 -2.17 26.82 -15.63
N LYS A 244 -2.22 27.25 -16.89
CA LYS A 244 -3.47 27.23 -17.68
C LYS A 244 -4.06 25.82 -17.74
N HIS A 245 -3.21 24.82 -17.98
CA HIS A 245 -3.66 23.43 -17.97
C HIS A 245 -4.12 22.99 -16.58
N LEU A 246 -3.39 23.35 -15.53
CA LEU A 246 -3.75 23.05 -14.13
C LEU A 246 -5.11 23.64 -13.75
N ASP A 247 -5.40 24.87 -14.17
CA ASP A 247 -6.66 25.56 -13.88
C ASP A 247 -7.86 24.91 -14.62
N GLU A 248 -7.62 24.17 -15.70
CA GLU A 248 -8.64 23.42 -16.46
C GLU A 248 -8.91 22.01 -15.89
N MET A 249 -8.03 21.50 -15.01
CA MET A 249 -8.18 20.18 -14.39
C MET A 249 -9.30 20.19 -13.33
N LYS A 250 -10.16 19.18 -13.37
CA LYS A 250 -11.26 18.98 -12.41
C LYS A 250 -10.83 18.15 -11.21
#